data_AF-A0A7L1XZN5-F1
#
_entry.id   AF-A0A7L1XZN5-F1
#
_cell.length_a   1.000
_cell.length_b   1.000
_cell.length_c   1.000
_cell.angle_alpha   90.00
_cell.angle_beta   90.00
_cell.angle_gamma   90.00
#
_symmetry.space_group_name_H-M   'P 1'
#
loop_
_entity.id
_entity.type
_entity.pdbx_description
1 polymer ?
#
loop_
_entity_poly.entity_id
_entity_poly.type
_entity_poly.pdbx_seq_one_letter_code
_entity_poly.pdbx_strand_id
1 'polypeptide(L)'
;FFIQLLESVCEDKPSRKAEPSERTNTLALTDDLHLPVAVPEVPSSPRHEFPADWSLKTRLLFMSSQPFTWAEHLKAQEEAQGFTQHCRATETNLPQSVQEPKLSTELRCAFQQSLVYWLHPSLPWLQLFPRIGADRKIVGKAAPWSQDEALQQVLMSDWSVSFTSLYNLLKAKLCPYFYVCTYQFTILFRAAGLAGSDVITAVISPTTRGLREAMRNDGIEFSLPLVEESRTRKQKNSEENMENKVANSLKVGNGLEDGEEPAPSDDEDESFSWLEEMGVQDKVKKPDTISIKLRKEKHEVQVDHRPESLVLVKGTNTFTLLNFLINCKSLVAVAGPQAGLPPTLLSPVAFRGGTMQTLKARSINAKARVHSVYEDISSLEIVGPVMPHSLHALTVLLKAAQQGAFSAALYTHEPTAVFNAHLDAANPALNKETVCKDLTACGLHPKTLDQLSQCPTLGKSSIRFLEMKDYAYSWKS
;
A
#
# COMPACT_ATOMS: atom_id res chain seq x y z
N PHE A 1 62.49 9.95 11.62
CA PHE A 1 61.65 9.94 10.41
C PHE A 1 60.36 10.71 10.74
N PHE A 2 60.38 12.05 10.94
CA PHE A 2 60.27 13.15 9.95
C PHE A 2 59.09 12.96 9.01
N ILE A 3 58.06 13.83 8.94
CA ILE A 3 58.03 15.27 8.60
C ILE A 3 56.80 15.89 9.32
N GLN A 4 56.85 16.94 10.15
CA GLN A 4 57.21 18.37 10.00
C GLN A 4 56.17 19.25 9.26
N LEU A 5 55.60 20.15 10.05
CA LEU A 5 54.68 21.25 9.76
C LEU A 5 55.33 22.31 8.84
N LEU A 6 54.56 22.95 7.95
CA LEU A 6 54.88 24.27 7.37
C LEU A 6 53.61 24.94 6.78
N GLU A 7 53.05 25.90 7.52
CA GLU A 7 52.48 27.15 7.01
C GLU A 7 53.60 28.21 7.10
N SER A 8 53.72 29.34 6.39
CA SER A 8 52.87 30.23 5.57
C SER A 8 53.84 31.05 4.65
N VAL A 9 53.45 31.78 3.60
CA VAL A 9 53.06 33.22 3.59
C VAL A 9 52.81 33.68 2.12
N CYS A 10 51.74 34.49 1.92
CA CYS A 10 51.45 35.61 0.96
C CYS A 10 52.50 36.08 -0.07
N GLU A 11 52.23 36.69 -1.24
CA GLU A 11 51.09 37.28 -1.99
C GLU A 11 51.31 36.96 -3.51
N ASP A 12 50.35 36.98 -4.43
CA ASP A 12 49.92 38.17 -5.18
C ASP A 12 48.71 37.87 -6.11
N LYS A 13 47.81 38.85 -6.26
CA LYS A 13 46.65 38.83 -7.19
C LYS A 13 47.08 39.22 -8.61
N PRO A 14 46.34 38.80 -9.66
CA PRO A 14 45.58 39.81 -10.40
C PRO A 14 44.17 39.39 -10.91
N SER A 15 43.32 40.42 -10.94
CA SER A 15 42.11 40.70 -11.74
C SER A 15 41.21 39.60 -12.33
N ARG A 16 40.02 39.50 -11.70
CA ARG A 16 38.65 39.34 -12.23
C ARG A 16 38.47 39.14 -13.74
N LYS A 17 37.94 37.98 -14.11
CA LYS A 17 36.89 37.83 -15.14
C LYS A 17 35.69 37.12 -14.50
N ALA A 18 34.50 37.68 -14.72
CA ALA A 18 33.25 37.22 -14.14
C ALA A 18 32.74 35.99 -14.90
N GLU A 19 32.51 34.89 -14.18
CA GLU A 19 31.67 33.78 -14.63
C GLU A 19 30.30 33.88 -13.94
N PRO A 20 29.21 33.55 -14.65
CA PRO A 20 27.86 33.77 -14.16
C PRO A 20 27.48 32.66 -13.17
N SER A 21 26.99 33.06 -12.00
CA SER A 21 26.42 32.13 -11.02
C SER A 21 25.13 31.51 -11.56
N GLU A 22 25.15 30.19 -11.76
CA GLU A 22 23.94 29.36 -11.84
C GLU A 22 23.24 29.35 -10.48
N ARG A 23 22.45 30.41 -10.24
CA ARG A 23 21.42 30.45 -9.19
C ARG A 23 20.07 30.49 -9.87
N THR A 24 19.65 29.35 -10.41
CA THR A 24 18.25 29.16 -10.82
C THR A 24 17.90 27.69 -10.65
N ASN A 25 16.72 27.45 -10.07
CA ASN A 25 15.98 26.18 -9.94
C ASN A 25 16.03 25.41 -8.60
N THR A 26 16.22 26.10 -7.46
CA THR A 26 15.81 25.58 -6.14
C THR A 26 14.57 26.27 -5.57
N LEU A 27 14.03 27.29 -6.27
CA LEU A 27 12.89 28.10 -5.82
C LEU A 27 11.53 27.63 -6.39
N ALA A 28 11.49 26.60 -7.23
CA ALA A 28 10.25 26.13 -7.87
C ALA A 28 9.56 24.96 -7.11
N LEU A 29 10.08 24.53 -5.96
CA LEU A 29 9.53 23.43 -5.16
C LEU A 29 8.87 23.88 -3.83
N THR A 30 8.82 25.19 -3.58
CA THR A 30 8.30 25.76 -2.33
C THR A 30 6.89 26.33 -2.43
N ASP A 31 6.31 26.43 -3.63
CA ASP A 31 5.06 27.20 -3.82
C ASP A 31 3.75 26.39 -3.66
N ASP A 32 3.80 25.07 -3.59
CA ASP A 32 2.58 24.22 -3.46
C ASP A 32 2.25 23.80 -2.01
N LEU A 33 2.93 24.32 -0.99
CA LEU A 33 2.82 23.83 0.41
C LEU A 33 2.06 24.75 1.37
N HIS A 34 1.39 25.79 0.90
CA HIS A 34 0.71 26.76 1.76
C HIS A 34 -0.79 26.83 1.52
N LEU A 35 -1.49 25.75 1.81
CA LEU A 35 -2.91 25.83 2.18
C LEU A 35 -3.16 24.99 3.43
N PRO A 36 -3.80 25.54 4.49
CA PRO A 36 -4.26 24.75 5.61
C PRO A 36 -5.23 23.71 5.05
N VAL A 37 -4.84 22.43 5.10
CA VAL A 37 -5.76 21.34 4.79
C VAL A 37 -6.88 21.44 5.81
N ALA A 38 -8.08 21.83 5.35
CA ALA A 38 -9.27 21.82 6.17
C ALA A 38 -9.46 20.40 6.72
N VAL A 39 -9.53 20.27 8.05
CA VAL A 39 -9.86 19.02 8.71
C VAL A 39 -11.23 18.58 8.18
N PRO A 40 -11.32 17.48 7.41
CA PRO A 40 -12.60 17.04 6.86
C PRO A 40 -13.49 16.56 8.01
N GLU A 41 -14.76 16.94 8.04
CA GLU A 41 -15.72 16.39 9.00
C GLU A 41 -15.74 14.86 8.89
N VAL A 42 -15.50 14.18 10.02
CA VAL A 42 -15.34 12.73 10.09
C VAL A 42 -16.69 12.07 10.42
N PRO A 43 -17.25 11.22 9.55
CA PRO A 43 -18.61 10.68 9.70
C PRO A 43 -18.71 9.42 10.58
N SER A 44 -17.60 8.91 11.13
CA SER A 44 -17.61 7.66 11.92
C SER A 44 -17.87 7.90 13.40
N SER A 45 -18.71 7.06 14.01
CA SER A 45 -18.91 7.02 15.47
C SER A 45 -17.57 6.73 16.17
N PRO A 46 -17.21 7.46 17.24
CA PRO A 46 -15.93 7.29 17.92
C PRO A 46 -15.76 5.84 18.41
N ARG A 47 -14.62 5.22 18.09
CA ARG A 47 -14.26 3.87 18.54
C ARG A 47 -12.93 3.88 19.30
N HIS A 48 -12.72 2.89 20.16
CA HIS A 48 -11.45 2.75 20.88
C HIS A 48 -10.28 2.34 19.97
N GLU A 49 -10.58 1.72 18.82
CA GLU A 49 -9.60 1.29 17.81
C GLU A 49 -10.15 1.53 16.40
N PHE A 50 -9.26 1.86 15.46
CA PHE A 50 -9.56 1.94 14.03
C PHE A 50 -9.22 0.59 13.35
N PRO A 51 -9.85 0.23 12.22
CA PRO A 51 -9.60 -1.04 11.55
C PRO A 51 -8.20 -1.11 10.93
N ALA A 52 -7.68 -2.34 10.77
CA ALA A 52 -6.44 -2.57 10.04
C ALA A 52 -6.54 -2.04 8.60
N ASP A 53 -5.55 -1.25 8.19
CA ASP A 53 -5.40 -0.77 6.82
C ASP A 53 -4.20 -1.44 6.16
N TRP A 54 -4.47 -2.43 5.32
CA TRP A 54 -3.51 -3.24 4.56
C TRP A 54 -2.92 -2.54 3.34
N SER A 55 -3.28 -1.28 3.08
CA SER A 55 -2.68 -0.50 2.00
C SER A 55 -1.36 0.14 2.43
N LEU A 56 -0.42 0.24 1.50
CA LEU A 56 0.86 0.92 1.75
C LEU A 56 0.66 2.42 1.68
N LYS A 57 1.19 3.18 2.63
CA LYS A 57 1.23 4.65 2.53
C LYS A 57 2.61 5.10 2.06
N THR A 58 2.61 6.24 1.36
CA THR A 58 3.83 6.91 0.89
C THR A 58 4.23 8.07 1.81
N ARG A 59 3.24 8.64 2.51
CA ARG A 59 3.39 9.79 3.39
C ARG A 59 2.29 9.76 4.46
N LEU A 60 2.66 10.13 5.68
CA LEU A 60 1.74 10.46 6.78
C LEU A 60 2.01 11.91 7.17
N LEU A 61 0.95 12.65 7.45
CA LEU A 61 1.03 14.00 8.00
C LEU A 61 0.19 14.06 9.26
N PHE A 62 0.85 14.00 10.41
CA PHE A 62 0.21 14.19 11.70
C PHE A 62 0.14 15.68 12.04
N MET A 63 -0.95 16.10 12.67
CA MET A 63 -1.19 17.46 13.12
C MET A 63 -1.70 17.44 14.56
N SER A 64 -1.19 18.34 15.39
CA SER A 64 -1.54 18.45 16.81
C SER A 64 -1.40 19.89 17.27
N SER A 65 -2.15 20.28 18.31
CA SER A 65 -1.91 21.54 19.02
C SER A 65 -0.64 21.49 19.87
N GLN A 66 -0.19 20.29 20.23
CA GLN A 66 1.05 20.06 20.97
C GLN A 66 2.23 19.81 20.02
N PRO A 67 3.43 20.32 20.35
CA PRO A 67 4.57 20.24 19.46
C PRO A 67 5.22 18.87 19.39
N PHE A 68 5.69 18.50 18.20
CA PHE A 68 6.43 17.26 17.93
C PHE A 68 7.94 17.37 18.21
N THR A 69 8.36 18.27 19.11
CA THR A 69 9.79 18.50 19.42
C THR A 69 10.51 17.26 19.95
N TRP A 70 9.77 16.28 20.47
CA TRP A 70 10.30 14.99 20.91
C TRP A 70 10.64 14.04 19.74
N ALA A 71 10.14 14.29 18.53
CA ALA A 71 10.48 13.54 17.32
C ALA A 71 11.68 14.15 16.57
N GLU A 72 12.16 15.32 17.00
CA GLU A 72 13.32 16.01 16.43
C GLU A 72 14.61 15.67 17.18
N HIS A 73 15.73 15.76 16.47
CA HIS A 73 17.09 15.65 17.01
C HIS A 73 17.25 14.50 18.02
N LEU A 74 17.00 13.26 17.59
CA LEU A 74 17.25 12.08 18.41
C LEU A 74 18.73 12.01 18.79
N LYS A 75 19.01 11.69 20.06
CA LYS A 75 20.39 11.45 20.51
C LYS A 75 20.86 10.14 19.89
N ALA A 76 22.15 10.04 19.57
CA ALA A 76 22.74 8.83 18.99
C ALA A 76 22.45 7.55 19.81
N GLN A 77 22.41 7.66 21.15
CA GLN A 77 22.04 6.54 22.03
C GLN A 77 20.58 6.11 21.87
N GLU A 78 19.66 7.07 21.75
CA GLU A 78 18.22 6.80 21.57
C GLU A 78 17.98 6.14 20.22
N GLU A 79 18.68 6.60 19.19
CA GLU A 79 18.63 6.04 17.84
C GLU A 79 19.14 4.59 17.81
N ALA A 80 20.33 4.34 18.38
CA ALA A 80 20.93 3.01 18.45
C ALA A 80 20.08 2.02 19.25
N GLN A 81 19.47 2.49 20.35
CA GLN A 81 18.56 1.68 21.15
C GLN A 81 17.28 1.35 20.37
N GLY A 82 16.69 2.31 19.66
CA GLY A 82 15.51 2.08 18.82
C GLY A 82 15.75 1.04 17.72
N PHE A 83 16.90 1.09 17.05
CA PHE A 83 17.28 0.05 16.06
C PHE A 83 17.41 -1.34 16.70
N THR A 84 18.05 -1.40 17.87
CA THR A 84 18.21 -2.67 18.60
C THR A 84 16.86 -3.22 19.04
N GLN A 85 15.96 -2.36 19.53
CA GLN A 85 14.60 -2.74 19.93
C GLN A 85 13.78 -3.25 18.75
N HIS A 86 13.90 -2.65 17.56
CA HIS A 86 13.25 -3.15 16.34
C HIS A 86 13.75 -4.55 15.97
N CYS A 87 15.07 -4.73 15.88
CA CYS A 87 15.67 -6.01 15.51
C CYS A 87 15.35 -7.13 16.51
N ARG A 88 15.20 -6.80 17.80
CA ARG A 88 14.86 -7.76 18.86
C ARG A 88 13.36 -7.86 19.11
N ALA A 89 12.54 -7.10 18.38
CA ALA A 89 11.12 -6.97 18.63
C ALA A 89 10.76 -6.75 20.11
N THR A 90 11.52 -5.87 20.76
CA THR A 90 11.27 -5.53 22.15
C THR A 90 9.92 -4.83 22.27
N GLU A 91 9.08 -5.35 23.15
CA GLU A 91 7.80 -4.73 23.46
C GLU A 91 8.03 -3.40 24.18
N THR A 92 7.36 -2.36 23.68
CA THR A 92 7.51 -1.00 24.21
C THR A 92 6.23 -0.60 24.91
N ASN A 93 6.26 -0.64 26.24
CA ASN A 93 5.13 -0.29 27.09
C ASN A 93 5.25 1.17 27.53
N LEU A 94 4.45 2.05 26.93
CA LEU A 94 4.37 3.46 27.31
C LEU A 94 3.15 3.70 28.21
N PRO A 95 3.23 4.70 29.11
CA PRO A 95 2.07 5.14 29.88
C PRO A 95 1.00 5.72 28.95
N GLN A 96 -0.25 5.80 29.44
CA GLN A 96 -1.38 6.31 28.65
C GLN A 96 -1.17 7.77 28.21
N SER A 97 -0.47 8.57 29.02
CA SER A 97 -0.12 9.96 28.72
C SER A 97 1.28 10.26 29.24
N VAL A 98 2.14 10.81 28.38
CA VAL A 98 3.48 11.25 28.74
C VAL A 98 3.44 12.75 28.99
N GLN A 99 3.73 13.20 30.22
CA GLN A 99 3.68 14.63 30.56
C GLN A 99 4.78 15.44 29.86
N GLU A 100 5.99 14.88 29.79
CA GLU A 100 7.14 15.52 29.13
C GLU A 100 7.72 14.64 28.02
N PRO A 101 7.11 14.62 26.81
CA PRO A 101 7.52 13.76 25.70
C PRO A 101 9.00 13.91 25.31
N LYS A 102 9.54 15.13 25.42
CA LYS A 102 10.91 15.44 25.02
C LYS A 102 11.97 14.82 25.96
N LEU A 103 11.63 14.58 27.22
CA LEU A 103 12.53 13.98 28.20
C LEU A 103 12.40 12.45 28.30
N SER A 104 11.31 11.87 27.77
CA SER A 104 11.12 10.42 27.78
C SER A 104 12.01 9.74 26.74
N THR A 105 13.08 9.10 27.22
CA THR A 105 13.95 8.28 26.38
C THR A 105 13.19 7.08 25.82
N GLU A 106 12.28 6.47 26.58
CA GLU A 106 11.48 5.33 26.13
C GLU A 106 10.63 5.69 24.91
N LEU A 107 9.91 6.82 24.96
CA LEU A 107 9.10 7.32 23.84
C LEU A 107 9.96 7.56 22.60
N ARG A 108 11.13 8.18 22.76
CA ARG A 108 12.03 8.54 21.66
C ARG A 108 12.68 7.31 21.02
N CYS A 109 13.06 6.32 21.81
CA CYS A 109 13.53 5.03 21.32
C CYS A 109 12.41 4.26 20.59
N ALA A 110 11.19 4.27 21.14
CA ALA A 110 10.02 3.62 20.52
C ALA A 110 9.62 4.28 19.20
N PHE A 111 9.76 5.61 19.11
CA PHE A 111 9.58 6.35 17.88
C PHE A 111 10.56 5.89 16.82
N GLN A 112 11.86 5.84 17.15
CA GLN A 112 12.86 5.33 16.22
C GLN A 112 12.56 3.89 15.79
N GLN A 113 12.21 3.01 16.73
CA GLN A 113 11.80 1.62 16.44
C GLN A 113 10.64 1.57 15.42
N SER A 114 9.64 2.44 15.56
CA SER A 114 8.45 2.46 14.69
C SER A 114 8.71 2.98 13.27
N LEU A 115 9.86 3.61 13.03
CA LEU A 115 10.27 4.09 11.71
C LEU A 115 11.06 3.04 10.91
N VAL A 116 11.49 1.94 11.53
CA VAL A 116 12.34 0.94 10.87
C VAL A 116 11.51 -0.04 10.05
N TYR A 117 12.03 -0.38 8.88
CA TYR A 117 11.50 -1.43 8.02
C TYR A 117 12.61 -2.16 7.26
N TRP A 118 12.27 -3.32 6.69
CA TRP A 118 13.22 -4.13 5.92
C TRP A 118 12.87 -4.11 4.44
N LEU A 119 13.88 -3.88 3.59
CA LEU A 119 13.72 -3.74 2.15
C LEU A 119 14.79 -4.52 1.39
N HIS A 120 14.41 -5.14 0.26
CA HIS A 120 15.34 -5.80 -0.66
C HIS A 120 14.85 -5.74 -2.12
N PRO A 121 15.71 -5.52 -3.13
CA PRO A 121 17.11 -5.14 -2.99
C PRO A 121 17.24 -3.71 -2.49
N SER A 122 18.38 -3.37 -1.89
CA SER A 122 18.68 -2.00 -1.45
C SER A 122 19.73 -1.38 -2.36
N LEU A 123 19.33 -0.38 -3.15
CA LEU A 123 20.22 0.40 -4.01
C LEU A 123 20.26 1.84 -3.48
N PRO A 124 21.31 2.27 -2.74
CA PRO A 124 21.33 3.57 -2.05
C PRO A 124 21.06 4.80 -2.94
N TRP A 125 21.39 4.70 -4.23
CA TRP A 125 21.20 5.77 -5.21
C TRP A 125 19.81 5.78 -5.88
N LEU A 126 18.99 4.75 -5.66
CA LEU A 126 17.72 4.55 -6.35
C LEU A 126 16.58 4.29 -5.36
N GLN A 127 15.53 5.10 -5.46
CA GLN A 127 14.30 4.89 -4.72
C GLN A 127 13.51 3.74 -5.36
N LEU A 128 13.41 2.62 -4.66
CA LEU A 128 12.74 1.40 -5.14
C LEU A 128 11.28 1.27 -4.68
N PHE A 129 10.75 2.25 -3.94
CA PHE A 129 9.33 2.33 -3.61
C PHE A 129 8.80 3.77 -3.71
N PRO A 130 7.61 4.01 -4.28
CA PRO A 130 6.74 3.04 -4.97
C PRO A 130 7.31 2.63 -6.34
N ARG A 131 6.94 1.43 -6.83
CA ARG A 131 7.33 0.92 -8.16
C ARG A 131 6.30 1.30 -9.24
N ILE A 132 5.02 1.12 -8.95
CA ILE A 132 3.93 1.59 -9.81
C ILE A 132 3.85 3.12 -9.71
N GLY A 133 4.00 3.82 -10.83
CA GLY A 133 4.03 5.28 -10.90
C GLY A 133 5.40 5.92 -10.59
N ALA A 134 6.48 5.12 -10.49
CA ALA A 134 7.83 5.60 -10.17
C ALA A 134 8.46 6.45 -11.29
N ASP A 135 7.96 6.33 -12.52
CA ASP A 135 8.65 6.83 -13.72
C ASP A 135 8.93 8.33 -13.65
N ARG A 136 8.01 9.13 -13.08
CA ARG A 136 8.19 10.59 -12.92
C ARG A 136 9.43 10.98 -12.10
N LYS A 137 9.92 10.10 -11.21
CA LYS A 137 11.07 10.39 -10.33
C LYS A 137 12.41 9.86 -10.85
N ILE A 138 12.38 8.96 -11.85
CA ILE A 138 13.56 8.23 -12.34
C ILE A 138 13.87 8.62 -13.81
N VAL A 139 12.92 9.22 -14.53
CA VAL A 139 13.12 9.75 -15.89
C VAL A 139 14.33 10.70 -15.96
N GLY A 140 15.19 10.48 -16.96
CA GLY A 140 16.38 11.30 -17.23
C GLY A 140 17.67 10.88 -16.52
N LYS A 141 17.60 9.93 -15.57
CA LYS A 141 18.81 9.33 -14.97
C LYS A 141 19.31 8.20 -15.87
N ALA A 142 20.63 8.14 -16.09
CA ALA A 142 21.24 6.99 -16.72
C ALA A 142 20.88 5.73 -15.92
N ALA A 143 20.50 4.65 -16.62
CA ALA A 143 20.20 3.35 -16.05
C ALA A 143 21.24 2.33 -16.52
N PRO A 144 22.50 2.37 -16.03
CA PRO A 144 23.56 1.45 -16.48
C PRO A 144 23.17 -0.03 -16.30
N TRP A 145 22.35 -0.33 -15.30
CA TRP A 145 21.89 -1.68 -15.00
C TRP A 145 20.94 -2.27 -16.05
N SER A 146 20.31 -1.45 -16.91
CA SER A 146 19.34 -1.97 -17.89
C SER A 146 20.00 -2.72 -19.05
N GLN A 147 21.28 -2.48 -19.31
CA GLN A 147 22.04 -3.09 -20.40
C GLN A 147 22.97 -4.22 -19.93
N ASP A 148 23.21 -4.33 -18.62
CA ASP A 148 24.10 -5.35 -18.03
C ASP A 148 23.30 -6.59 -17.63
N GLU A 149 23.20 -7.57 -18.53
CA GLU A 149 22.52 -8.84 -18.28
C GLU A 149 23.13 -9.61 -17.11
N ALA A 150 24.46 -9.58 -16.94
CA ALA A 150 25.13 -10.30 -15.86
C ALA A 150 24.74 -9.73 -14.50
N LEU A 151 24.70 -8.40 -14.37
CA LEU A 151 24.22 -7.72 -13.18
C LEU A 151 22.75 -8.06 -12.89
N GLN A 152 21.89 -8.04 -13.91
CA GLN A 152 20.47 -8.39 -13.76
C GLN A 152 20.28 -9.82 -13.25
N GLN A 153 21.06 -10.78 -13.77
CA GLN A 153 21.02 -12.16 -13.31
C GLN A 153 21.46 -12.30 -11.85
N VAL A 154 22.50 -11.59 -11.42
CA VAL A 154 22.95 -11.59 -10.02
C VAL A 154 21.88 -11.00 -9.11
N LEU A 155 21.30 -9.86 -9.48
CA LEU A 155 20.22 -9.22 -8.71
C LEU A 155 18.98 -10.12 -8.59
N MET A 156 18.57 -10.78 -9.68
CA MET A 156 17.44 -11.70 -9.68
C MET A 156 17.72 -12.97 -8.86
N SER A 157 18.94 -13.50 -8.93
CA SER A 157 19.36 -14.67 -8.15
C SER A 157 19.33 -14.37 -6.64
N ASP A 158 19.91 -13.24 -6.22
CA ASP A 158 19.90 -12.82 -4.82
C ASP A 158 18.49 -12.48 -4.32
N TRP A 159 17.67 -11.84 -5.17
CA TRP A 159 16.25 -11.60 -4.88
C TRP A 159 15.47 -12.90 -4.66
N SER A 160 15.71 -13.94 -5.48
CA SER A 160 15.03 -15.23 -5.38
C SER A 160 15.32 -15.94 -4.07
N VAL A 161 16.58 -15.88 -3.60
CA VAL A 161 17.00 -16.38 -2.29
C VAL A 161 16.31 -15.61 -1.15
N SER A 162 16.26 -14.29 -1.26
CA SER A 162 15.63 -13.41 -0.27
C SER A 162 14.12 -13.61 -0.19
N PHE A 163 13.45 -13.74 -1.33
CA PHE A 163 12.01 -14.00 -1.42
C PHE A 163 11.64 -15.37 -0.84
N THR A 164 12.43 -16.41 -1.15
CA THR A 164 12.26 -17.75 -0.56
C THR A 164 12.43 -17.71 0.96
N SER A 165 13.42 -16.96 1.46
CA SER A 165 13.61 -16.76 2.90
C SER A 165 12.40 -16.10 3.57
N LEU A 166 11.82 -15.06 2.96
CA LEU A 166 10.61 -14.40 3.49
C LEU A 166 9.42 -15.35 3.52
N TYR A 167 9.21 -16.12 2.46
CA TYR A 167 8.12 -17.10 2.42
C TYR A 167 8.28 -18.17 3.52
N ASN A 168 9.51 -18.62 3.77
CA ASN A 168 9.78 -19.57 4.86
C ASN A 168 9.50 -18.97 6.25
N LEU A 169 9.85 -17.70 6.47
CA LEU A 169 9.50 -16.98 7.70
C LEU A 169 7.98 -16.83 7.87
N LEU A 170 7.26 -16.55 6.78
CA LEU A 170 5.81 -16.48 6.76
C LEU A 170 5.17 -17.83 7.13
N LYS A 171 5.67 -18.92 6.52
CA LYS A 171 5.22 -20.28 6.80
C LYS A 171 5.50 -20.70 8.24
N ALA A 172 6.63 -20.26 8.80
CA ALA A 172 6.99 -20.48 10.20
C ALA A 172 6.28 -19.55 11.19
N LYS A 173 5.38 -18.66 10.72
CA LYS A 173 4.69 -17.64 11.53
C LYS A 173 5.64 -16.65 12.25
N LEU A 174 6.88 -16.54 11.76
CA LEU A 174 7.88 -15.58 12.26
C LEU A 174 7.88 -14.26 11.49
N CYS A 175 7.20 -14.22 10.34
CA CYS A 175 6.86 -13.01 9.62
C CYS A 175 5.33 -12.97 9.50
N PRO A 176 4.65 -11.91 9.98
CA PRO A 176 3.20 -11.83 9.90
C PRO A 176 2.75 -11.60 8.45
N TYR A 177 3.43 -10.73 7.73
CA TYR A 177 3.11 -10.42 6.33
C TYR A 177 4.31 -9.77 5.65
N PHE A 178 4.32 -9.77 4.32
CA PHE A 178 5.27 -8.97 3.54
C PHE A 178 4.65 -8.59 2.19
N TYR A 179 5.23 -7.57 1.54
CA TYR A 179 4.82 -7.12 0.21
C TYR A 179 5.88 -7.43 -0.84
N VAL A 180 5.42 -7.75 -2.05
CA VAL A 180 6.23 -7.81 -3.27
C VAL A 180 5.73 -6.73 -4.22
N CYS A 181 6.50 -5.66 -4.37
CA CYS A 181 6.16 -4.51 -5.21
C CYS A 181 6.84 -4.66 -6.57
N THR A 182 6.06 -4.96 -7.61
CA THR A 182 6.54 -4.99 -8.99
C THR A 182 6.21 -3.67 -9.71
N TYR A 183 6.67 -3.52 -10.95
CA TYR A 183 6.38 -2.33 -11.74
C TYR A 183 4.92 -2.28 -12.24
N GLN A 184 4.20 -3.40 -12.25
CA GLN A 184 2.80 -3.49 -12.73
C GLN A 184 1.79 -3.81 -11.63
N PHE A 185 2.21 -4.55 -10.61
CA PHE A 185 1.32 -5.06 -9.56
C PHE A 185 2.04 -5.16 -8.23
N THR A 186 1.27 -5.28 -7.15
CA THR A 186 1.78 -5.56 -5.82
C THR A 186 1.14 -6.83 -5.30
N ILE A 187 1.91 -7.62 -4.56
CA ILE A 187 1.42 -8.80 -3.84
C ILE A 187 1.53 -8.54 -2.35
N LEU A 188 0.48 -8.86 -1.60
CA LEU A 188 0.50 -8.95 -0.14
C LEU A 188 0.40 -10.42 0.28
N PHE A 189 1.47 -10.94 0.88
CA PHE A 189 1.46 -12.25 1.53
C PHE A 189 1.14 -12.08 3.01
N ARG A 190 0.21 -12.87 3.55
CA ARG A 190 -0.18 -12.87 4.96
C ARG A 190 -0.08 -14.27 5.55
N ALA A 191 0.45 -14.37 6.76
CA ALA A 191 0.51 -15.59 7.51
C ALA A 191 -0.89 -16.08 7.91
N ALA A 192 -1.00 -17.38 8.15
CA ALA A 192 -2.19 -17.98 8.74
C ALA A 192 -2.51 -17.30 10.08
N GLY A 193 -3.76 -16.89 10.26
CA GLY A 193 -4.25 -16.19 11.43
C GLY A 193 -4.53 -14.70 11.24
N LEU A 194 -4.04 -14.10 10.15
CA LEU A 194 -4.22 -12.68 9.87
C LEU A 194 -5.41 -12.43 8.96
N ALA A 195 -6.00 -11.24 9.08
CA ALA A 195 -7.15 -10.79 8.29
C ALA A 195 -8.33 -11.78 8.31
N GLY A 196 -8.50 -12.55 9.39
CA GLY A 196 -9.56 -13.55 9.55
C GLY A 196 -9.37 -14.86 8.80
N SER A 197 -8.21 -15.12 8.18
CA SER A 197 -7.91 -16.36 7.46
C SER A 197 -7.15 -17.36 8.34
N ASP A 198 -7.50 -18.65 8.26
CA ASP A 198 -6.80 -19.75 8.94
C ASP A 198 -5.58 -20.29 8.16
N VAL A 199 -5.49 -19.96 6.87
CA VAL A 199 -4.40 -20.34 5.97
C VAL A 199 -3.58 -19.14 5.52
N ILE A 200 -2.39 -19.39 4.97
CA ILE A 200 -1.58 -18.38 4.28
C ILE A 200 -2.37 -17.87 3.07
N THR A 201 -2.36 -16.56 2.88
CA THR A 201 -3.03 -15.91 1.73
C THR A 201 -2.05 -15.02 0.98
N ALA A 202 -2.19 -14.98 -0.34
CA ALA A 202 -1.49 -14.04 -1.20
C ALA A 202 -2.52 -13.27 -2.04
N VAL A 203 -2.49 -11.95 -1.94
CA VAL A 203 -3.44 -11.04 -2.60
C VAL A 203 -2.67 -10.22 -3.62
N ILE A 204 -3.10 -10.24 -4.89
CA ILE A 204 -2.39 -9.59 -6.00
C ILE A 204 -3.28 -8.51 -6.60
N SER A 205 -2.75 -7.29 -6.72
CA SER A 205 -3.43 -6.18 -7.39
C SER A 205 -2.48 -5.10 -7.96
N PRO A 206 -2.83 -4.49 -9.10
CA PRO A 206 -3.85 -4.95 -10.05
C PRO A 206 -3.35 -6.18 -10.83
N THR A 207 -4.23 -6.98 -11.44
CA THR A 207 -3.82 -8.08 -12.33
C THR A 207 -4.28 -7.85 -13.77
N THR A 208 -3.63 -8.54 -14.70
CA THR A 208 -4.00 -8.59 -16.12
C THR A 208 -4.46 -9.99 -16.49
N ARG A 209 -5.23 -10.10 -17.58
CA ARG A 209 -5.63 -11.40 -18.13
C ARG A 209 -4.42 -12.28 -18.40
N GLY A 210 -3.37 -11.74 -19.00
CA GLY A 210 -2.15 -12.50 -19.31
C GLY A 210 -1.48 -13.08 -18.06
N LEU A 211 -1.41 -12.32 -16.95
CA LEU A 211 -0.90 -12.82 -15.68
C LEU A 211 -1.79 -13.94 -15.12
N ARG A 212 -3.10 -13.74 -15.14
CA ARG A 212 -4.09 -14.71 -14.65
C ARG A 212 -4.06 -16.02 -15.46
N GLU A 213 -3.92 -15.95 -16.77
CA GLU A 213 -3.76 -17.13 -17.63
C GLU A 213 -2.43 -17.84 -17.40
N ALA A 214 -1.33 -17.10 -17.28
CA ALA A 214 -0.03 -17.68 -16.95
C ALA A 214 -0.07 -18.42 -15.60
N MET A 215 -0.72 -17.85 -14.59
CA MET A 215 -0.92 -18.51 -13.29
C MET A 215 -1.75 -19.80 -13.42
N ARG A 216 -2.87 -19.79 -14.18
CA ARG A 216 -3.69 -20.99 -14.42
C ARG A 216 -2.90 -22.08 -15.15
N ASN A 217 -2.08 -21.71 -16.13
CA ASN A 217 -1.27 -22.65 -16.90
C ASN A 217 -0.20 -23.33 -16.02
N ASP A 218 0.30 -22.63 -15.00
CA ASP A 218 1.26 -23.17 -14.01
C ASP A 218 0.56 -23.95 -12.88
N GLY A 219 -0.75 -24.18 -12.99
CA GLY A 219 -1.54 -24.94 -12.01
C GLY A 219 -1.88 -24.18 -10.74
N ILE A 220 -1.81 -22.85 -10.74
CA ILE A 220 -2.17 -22.03 -9.58
C ILE A 220 -3.67 -21.78 -9.58
N GLU A 221 -4.36 -22.32 -8.58
CA GLU A 221 -5.77 -22.00 -8.34
C GLU A 221 -5.91 -20.68 -7.58
N PHE A 222 -6.82 -19.84 -8.05
CA PHE A 222 -7.12 -18.55 -7.42
C PHE A 222 -8.59 -18.16 -7.61
N SER A 223 -9.04 -17.24 -6.77
CA SER A 223 -10.38 -16.62 -6.83
C SER A 223 -10.30 -15.16 -7.22
N LEU A 224 -11.42 -14.60 -7.70
CA LEU A 224 -11.58 -13.18 -8.01
C LEU A 224 -12.71 -12.59 -7.15
N PRO A 225 -12.46 -12.32 -5.85
CA PRO A 225 -13.51 -12.09 -4.86
C PRO A 225 -14.44 -10.92 -5.23
N LEU A 226 -13.88 -9.84 -5.78
CA LEU A 226 -14.63 -8.62 -6.11
C LEU A 226 -15.51 -8.78 -7.35
N VAL A 227 -15.16 -9.69 -8.26
CA VAL A 227 -15.97 -10.02 -9.43
C VAL A 227 -17.10 -10.96 -9.03
N GLU A 228 -16.81 -11.97 -8.19
CA GLU A 228 -17.78 -12.92 -7.66
C GLU A 228 -18.86 -12.24 -6.82
N GLU A 229 -18.49 -11.28 -5.97
CA GLU A 229 -19.42 -10.47 -5.18
C GLU A 229 -20.35 -9.63 -6.07
N SER A 230 -19.79 -9.00 -7.11
CA SER A 230 -20.58 -8.19 -8.06
C SER A 230 -21.61 -9.02 -8.84
N ARG A 231 -21.29 -10.28 -9.18
CA ARG A 231 -22.21 -11.22 -9.83
C ARG A 231 -23.32 -11.65 -8.87
N THR A 232 -22.96 -12.01 -7.65
CA THR A 232 -23.91 -12.45 -6.62
C THR A 232 -24.90 -11.34 -6.26
N ARG A 233 -24.44 -10.08 -6.16
CA ARG A 233 -25.31 -8.92 -5.91
C ARG A 233 -26.26 -8.63 -7.08
N LYS A 234 -25.79 -8.74 -8.32
CA LYS A 234 -26.67 -8.60 -9.51
C LYS A 234 -27.74 -9.69 -9.56
N GLN A 235 -27.37 -10.92 -9.21
CA GLN A 235 -28.30 -12.06 -9.21
C GLN A 235 -29.37 -11.93 -8.11
N LYS A 236 -29.00 -11.52 -6.89
CA LYS A 236 -29.97 -11.21 -5.81
C LYS A 236 -30.92 -10.07 -6.17
N ASN A 237 -30.41 -8.99 -6.77
CA ASN A 237 -31.26 -7.89 -7.22
C ASN A 237 -32.23 -8.30 -8.35
N SER A 238 -31.86 -9.27 -9.20
CA SER A 238 -32.77 -9.79 -10.23
C SER A 238 -33.82 -10.75 -9.68
N GLU A 239 -33.52 -11.49 -8.61
CA GLU A 239 -34.46 -12.38 -7.92
C GLU A 239 -35.49 -11.57 -7.10
N GLU A 240 -35.07 -10.53 -6.38
CA GLU A 240 -35.98 -9.60 -5.67
C GLU A 240 -36.91 -8.84 -6.63
N ASN A 241 -36.45 -8.52 -7.84
CA ASN A 241 -37.29 -7.89 -8.87
C ASN A 241 -38.29 -8.86 -9.53
N MET A 242 -38.03 -10.18 -9.50
CA MET A 242 -38.98 -11.19 -9.96
C MET A 242 -40.04 -11.49 -8.90
N GLU A 243 -39.71 -11.45 -7.61
CA GLU A 243 -40.69 -11.62 -6.53
C GLU A 243 -41.67 -10.44 -6.45
N ASN A 244 -41.22 -9.20 -6.70
CA ASN A 244 -42.12 -8.04 -6.77
C ASN A 244 -42.99 -7.98 -8.03
N LYS A 245 -42.69 -8.76 -9.09
CA LYS A 245 -43.53 -8.86 -10.29
C LYS A 245 -44.64 -9.91 -10.19
N VAL A 246 -44.56 -10.86 -9.25
CA VAL A 246 -45.62 -11.86 -9.04
C VAL A 246 -46.78 -11.32 -8.20
N ALA A 247 -46.57 -10.25 -7.42
CA ALA A 247 -47.60 -9.69 -6.54
C ALA A 247 -48.58 -8.70 -7.19
N ASN A 248 -48.34 -8.22 -8.42
CA ASN A 248 -49.15 -7.15 -9.03
C ASN A 248 -49.90 -7.51 -10.32
N SER A 249 -50.03 -8.81 -10.65
CA SER A 249 -50.71 -9.27 -11.86
C SER A 249 -52.24 -9.44 -11.72
N LEU A 250 -52.92 -8.51 -11.04
CA LEU A 250 -54.39 -8.44 -11.01
C LEU A 250 -54.86 -6.98 -10.85
N LYS A 251 -54.87 -6.23 -11.96
CA LYS A 251 -55.91 -5.24 -12.31
C LYS A 251 -55.63 -4.62 -13.69
N VAL A 252 -56.55 -4.89 -14.61
CA VAL A 252 -56.69 -4.24 -15.92
C VAL A 252 -57.36 -2.87 -15.76
N GLY A 253 -56.89 -1.85 -16.49
CA GLY A 253 -57.62 -0.59 -16.68
C GLY A 253 -56.82 0.59 -17.23
N ASN A 254 -56.75 0.69 -18.57
CA ASN A 254 -56.48 1.83 -19.48
C ASN A 254 -56.00 3.20 -18.97
N GLY A 255 -55.02 3.79 -19.69
CA GLY A 255 -54.91 5.24 -19.92
C GLY A 255 -53.50 5.79 -20.18
N LEU A 256 -53.24 6.17 -21.44
CA LEU A 256 -52.13 6.91 -22.10
C LEU A 256 -51.06 7.69 -21.30
N GLU A 257 -49.82 7.61 -21.83
CA GLU A 257 -48.76 8.64 -22.12
C GLU A 257 -48.39 9.66 -21.01
N ASP A 258 -47.14 10.02 -20.69
CA ASP A 258 -45.84 9.92 -21.36
C ASP A 258 -44.73 10.18 -20.31
N GLY A 259 -43.49 9.76 -20.56
CA GLY A 259 -42.29 10.24 -19.84
C GLY A 259 -41.41 9.19 -19.15
N GLU A 260 -40.96 8.16 -19.87
CA GLU A 260 -39.80 7.35 -19.46
C GLU A 260 -38.54 7.86 -20.16
N GLU A 261 -37.56 8.30 -19.36
CA GLU A 261 -36.17 8.36 -19.80
C GLU A 261 -35.66 6.94 -20.08
N PRO A 262 -34.83 6.73 -21.13
CA PRO A 262 -34.58 5.41 -21.65
C PRO A 262 -33.68 4.59 -20.71
N ALA A 263 -34.11 3.36 -20.46
CA ALA A 263 -33.21 2.27 -20.10
C ALA A 263 -32.08 2.19 -21.16
N PRO A 264 -30.84 1.81 -20.80
CA PRO A 264 -29.79 1.64 -21.79
C PRO A 264 -30.23 0.54 -22.77
N SER A 265 -30.50 0.96 -24.00
CA SER A 265 -30.64 0.09 -25.16
C SER A 265 -29.40 -0.77 -25.27
N ASP A 266 -29.62 -2.07 -25.42
CA ASP A 266 -28.61 -3.01 -25.86
C ASP A 266 -28.38 -2.74 -27.36
N ASP A 267 -27.70 -1.63 -27.68
CA ASP A 267 -27.30 -1.25 -29.03
C ASP A 267 -26.13 -2.15 -29.47
N GLU A 268 -26.42 -3.43 -29.73
CA GLU A 268 -25.50 -4.39 -30.38
C GLU A 268 -25.70 -4.50 -31.90
N ASP A 269 -26.47 -3.60 -32.54
CA ASP A 269 -26.65 -3.62 -34.00
C ASP A 269 -25.63 -2.74 -34.77
N GLU A 270 -24.92 -1.80 -34.12
CA GLU A 270 -23.91 -0.97 -34.81
C GLU A 270 -22.54 -1.64 -35.01
N SER A 271 -22.24 -2.74 -34.31
CA SER A 271 -20.91 -3.36 -34.37
C SER A 271 -20.69 -4.24 -35.62
N PHE A 272 -21.72 -4.47 -36.43
CA PHE A 272 -21.68 -5.34 -37.62
C PHE A 272 -21.90 -4.60 -38.96
N SER A 273 -22.17 -3.29 -38.93
CA SER A 273 -22.43 -2.47 -40.14
C SER A 273 -21.26 -2.43 -41.12
N TRP A 274 -20.02 -2.49 -40.65
CA TRP A 274 -18.84 -2.56 -41.53
C TRP A 274 -18.68 -3.92 -42.23
N LEU A 275 -19.22 -5.01 -41.67
CA LEU A 275 -19.22 -6.33 -42.33
C LEU A 275 -20.24 -6.40 -43.46
N GLU A 276 -21.34 -5.64 -43.34
CA GLU A 276 -22.31 -5.42 -44.41
C GLU A 276 -21.70 -4.62 -45.56
N GLU A 277 -20.91 -3.59 -45.25
CA GLU A 277 -20.22 -2.77 -46.25
C GLU A 277 -19.14 -3.55 -47.02
N MET A 278 -18.56 -4.60 -46.42
CA MET A 278 -17.52 -5.45 -47.04
C MET A 278 -18.05 -6.71 -47.76
N GLY A 279 -19.36 -6.95 -47.78
CA GLY A 279 -19.99 -8.00 -48.60
C GLY A 279 -19.70 -9.46 -48.18
N VAL A 280 -19.42 -9.72 -46.90
CA VAL A 280 -18.97 -11.05 -46.41
C VAL A 280 -20.10 -11.91 -45.80
N GLN A 281 -21.37 -11.60 -46.09
CA GLN A 281 -22.49 -12.25 -45.38
C GLN A 281 -22.66 -13.76 -45.68
N ASP A 282 -22.29 -14.25 -46.86
CA ASP A 282 -22.74 -15.58 -47.33
C ASP A 282 -21.94 -16.79 -46.82
N LYS A 283 -20.99 -16.64 -45.88
CA LYS A 283 -20.19 -17.80 -45.39
C LYS A 283 -20.01 -17.93 -43.89
N VAL A 284 -20.55 -17.03 -43.07
CA VAL A 284 -20.40 -17.15 -41.61
C VAL A 284 -21.62 -17.85 -41.03
N LYS A 285 -21.56 -19.18 -40.91
CA LYS A 285 -22.45 -19.93 -40.01
C LYS A 285 -22.36 -19.30 -38.62
N LYS A 286 -23.53 -18.95 -38.04
CA LYS A 286 -23.67 -18.39 -36.67
C LYS A 286 -22.67 -19.04 -35.71
N PRO A 287 -21.70 -18.29 -35.17
CA PRO A 287 -20.75 -18.88 -34.26
C PRO A 287 -21.20 -18.62 -32.82
N ASP A 288 -22.16 -19.40 -32.34
CA ASP A 288 -22.63 -19.31 -30.95
C ASP A 288 -21.48 -19.55 -29.97
N THR A 289 -20.53 -20.42 -30.30
CA THR A 289 -19.37 -20.70 -29.43
C THR A 289 -18.28 -19.63 -29.47
N ILE A 290 -18.09 -18.94 -30.60
CA ILE A 290 -17.04 -17.90 -30.75
C ILE A 290 -17.53 -16.58 -30.16
N SER A 291 -18.81 -16.24 -30.34
CA SER A 291 -19.42 -15.06 -29.73
C SER A 291 -19.48 -15.16 -28.20
N ILE A 292 -19.80 -16.33 -27.63
CA ILE A 292 -19.74 -16.56 -26.18
C ILE A 292 -18.31 -16.48 -25.65
N LYS A 293 -17.32 -17.01 -26.37
CA LYS A 293 -15.89 -16.86 -26.03
C LYS A 293 -15.46 -15.39 -26.07
N LEU A 294 -15.80 -14.65 -27.13
CA LEU A 294 -15.53 -13.22 -27.26
C LEU A 294 -16.20 -12.39 -26.17
N ARG A 295 -17.45 -12.70 -25.79
CA ARG A 295 -18.16 -12.02 -24.70
C ARG A 295 -17.54 -12.29 -23.33
N LYS A 296 -17.11 -13.54 -23.08
CA LYS A 296 -16.35 -13.93 -21.87
C LYS A 296 -14.97 -13.26 -21.84
N GLU A 297 -14.28 -13.21 -22.97
CA GLU A 297 -12.99 -12.54 -23.14
C GLU A 297 -13.13 -11.01 -22.94
N LYS A 298 -14.16 -10.37 -23.49
CA LYS A 298 -14.42 -8.93 -23.32
C LYS A 298 -14.69 -8.57 -21.86
N HIS A 299 -15.42 -9.41 -21.12
CA HIS A 299 -15.63 -9.22 -19.68
C HIS A 299 -14.38 -9.48 -18.83
N GLU A 300 -13.56 -10.48 -19.16
CA GLU A 300 -12.29 -10.73 -18.44
C GLU A 300 -11.25 -9.63 -18.69
N VAL A 301 -11.24 -9.02 -19.88
CA VAL A 301 -10.34 -7.90 -20.23
C VAL A 301 -10.82 -6.56 -19.62
N GLN A 302 -12.13 -6.35 -19.45
CA GLN A 302 -12.66 -5.11 -18.85
C GLN A 302 -12.26 -4.87 -17.39
N VAL A 303 -11.84 -5.92 -16.69
CA VAL A 303 -11.46 -5.88 -15.28
C VAL A 303 -9.95 -5.55 -15.13
N ASP A 304 -9.16 -5.68 -16.19
CA ASP A 304 -7.71 -5.50 -16.15
C ASP A 304 -7.30 -4.12 -15.65
N HIS A 305 -6.23 -4.09 -14.84
CA HIS A 305 -5.71 -2.86 -14.24
C HIS A 305 -6.65 -2.13 -13.27
N ARG A 306 -7.85 -2.67 -13.00
CA ARG A 306 -8.80 -2.11 -12.03
C ARG A 306 -8.70 -2.78 -10.67
N PRO A 307 -9.16 -2.15 -9.59
CA PRO A 307 -9.26 -2.78 -8.27
C PRO A 307 -10.02 -4.12 -8.31
N GLU A 308 -11.02 -4.25 -9.18
CA GLU A 308 -11.81 -5.48 -9.36
C GLU A 308 -10.97 -6.68 -9.84
N SER A 309 -9.78 -6.46 -10.41
CA SER A 309 -8.84 -7.52 -10.83
C SER A 309 -8.10 -8.20 -9.67
N LEU A 310 -8.51 -7.93 -8.44
CA LEU A 310 -7.92 -8.52 -7.25
C LEU A 310 -7.96 -10.06 -7.30
N VAL A 311 -6.78 -10.66 -7.29
CA VAL A 311 -6.61 -12.11 -7.25
C VAL A 311 -6.28 -12.55 -5.84
N LEU A 312 -6.94 -13.59 -5.36
CA LEU A 312 -6.70 -14.22 -4.06
C LEU A 312 -6.26 -15.67 -4.24
N VAL A 313 -5.05 -15.97 -3.77
CA VAL A 313 -4.45 -17.30 -3.70
C VAL A 313 -4.37 -17.74 -2.23
N LYS A 314 -4.71 -18.99 -1.93
CA LYS A 314 -4.78 -19.51 -0.54
C LYS A 314 -4.03 -20.82 -0.37
N GLY A 315 -3.59 -21.07 0.85
CA GLY A 315 -3.08 -22.38 1.29
C GLY A 315 -1.85 -22.82 0.51
N THR A 316 -1.81 -24.07 0.08
CA THR A 316 -0.65 -24.65 -0.63
C THR A 316 -0.35 -23.96 -1.96
N ASN A 317 -1.35 -23.37 -2.61
CA ASN A 317 -1.18 -22.64 -3.88
C ASN A 317 -0.28 -21.41 -3.74
N THR A 318 -0.09 -20.86 -2.53
CA THR A 318 0.84 -19.74 -2.32
C THR A 318 2.30 -20.15 -2.50
N PHE A 319 2.64 -21.42 -2.28
CA PHE A 319 3.97 -21.95 -2.56
C PHE A 319 4.19 -22.14 -4.07
N THR A 320 3.17 -22.62 -4.79
CA THR A 320 3.21 -22.66 -6.25
C THR A 320 3.36 -21.25 -6.83
N LEU A 321 2.65 -20.26 -6.28
CA LEU A 321 2.82 -18.85 -6.65
C LEU A 321 4.25 -18.33 -6.42
N LEU A 322 4.88 -18.68 -5.29
CA LEU A 322 6.30 -18.34 -5.03
C LEU A 322 7.19 -18.85 -6.18
N ASN A 323 7.07 -20.14 -6.53
CA ASN A 323 7.86 -20.76 -7.58
C ASN A 323 7.57 -20.15 -8.97
N PHE A 324 6.31 -19.88 -9.27
CA PHE A 324 5.90 -19.19 -10.49
C PHE A 324 6.59 -17.82 -10.60
N LEU A 325 6.51 -17.00 -9.56
CA LEU A 325 7.10 -15.66 -9.54
C LEU A 325 8.62 -15.69 -9.73
N ILE A 326 9.32 -16.61 -9.05
CA ILE A 326 10.78 -16.77 -9.20
C ILE A 326 11.17 -17.07 -10.66
N ASN A 327 10.34 -17.83 -11.39
CA ASN A 327 10.61 -18.22 -12.77
C ASN A 327 9.92 -17.30 -13.81
N CYS A 328 9.16 -16.29 -13.36
CA CYS A 328 8.33 -15.47 -14.22
C CYS A 328 9.16 -14.36 -14.91
N LYS A 329 9.41 -14.52 -16.22
CA LYS A 329 10.18 -13.52 -17.00
C LYS A 329 9.52 -12.14 -17.07
N SER A 330 8.19 -12.07 -17.00
CA SER A 330 7.44 -10.79 -17.04
C SER A 330 7.39 -10.08 -15.69
N LEU A 331 8.00 -10.63 -14.64
CA LEU A 331 8.06 -10.01 -13.32
C LEU A 331 8.93 -8.74 -13.30
N VAL A 332 9.93 -8.69 -14.18
CA VAL A 332 10.88 -7.59 -14.33
C VAL A 332 10.51 -6.76 -15.55
N ALA A 333 10.61 -5.44 -15.43
CA ALA A 333 10.38 -4.55 -16.56
C ALA A 333 11.43 -4.80 -17.65
N VAL A 334 10.98 -4.94 -18.90
CA VAL A 334 11.87 -5.12 -20.06
C VAL A 334 12.47 -3.79 -20.51
N ALA A 335 11.73 -2.69 -20.32
CA ALA A 335 12.12 -1.35 -20.76
C ALA A 335 11.74 -0.29 -19.72
N GLY A 336 12.32 0.90 -19.88
CA GLY A 336 12.08 2.04 -19.00
C GLY A 336 13.03 2.13 -17.80
N PRO A 337 12.80 3.07 -16.88
CA PRO A 337 13.71 3.37 -15.78
C PRO A 337 13.87 2.23 -14.76
N GLN A 338 12.92 1.30 -14.74
CA GLN A 338 12.91 0.15 -13.84
C GLN A 338 13.41 -1.14 -14.53
N ALA A 339 13.89 -1.05 -15.77
CA ALA A 339 14.29 -2.21 -16.56
C ALA A 339 15.40 -3.01 -15.87
N GLY A 340 15.28 -4.33 -15.89
CA GLY A 340 16.27 -5.23 -15.30
C GLY A 340 16.30 -5.29 -13.77
N LEU A 341 15.47 -4.50 -13.07
CA LEU A 341 15.44 -4.49 -11.61
C LEU A 341 14.41 -5.49 -11.07
N PRO A 342 14.79 -6.39 -10.13
CA PRO A 342 13.84 -7.27 -9.47
C PRO A 342 12.77 -6.48 -8.69
N PRO A 343 11.62 -7.11 -8.36
CA PRO A 343 10.64 -6.51 -7.47
C PRO A 343 11.21 -6.14 -6.11
N THR A 344 10.59 -5.15 -5.48
CA THR A 344 10.98 -4.72 -4.13
C THR A 344 10.20 -5.50 -3.08
N LEU A 345 10.91 -6.21 -2.23
CA LEU A 345 10.39 -6.89 -1.05
C LEU A 345 10.33 -5.90 0.11
N LEU A 346 9.20 -5.82 0.80
CA LEU A 346 9.00 -5.02 2.01
C LEU A 346 8.50 -5.91 3.15
N SER A 347 9.15 -5.85 4.30
CA SER A 347 8.81 -6.69 5.45
C SER A 347 8.90 -5.91 6.77
N PRO A 348 8.00 -6.19 7.74
CA PRO A 348 8.15 -5.70 9.13
C PRO A 348 9.37 -6.31 9.83
N VAL A 349 9.73 -7.54 9.49
CA VAL A 349 10.78 -8.33 10.17
C VAL A 349 12.01 -8.52 9.30
N ALA A 350 13.14 -8.80 9.95
CA ALA A 350 14.39 -9.11 9.29
C ALA A 350 14.30 -10.42 8.48
N PHE A 351 14.99 -10.45 7.34
CA PHE A 351 15.06 -11.62 6.48
C PHE A 351 16.40 -11.65 5.75
N ARG A 352 16.78 -12.81 5.18
CA ARG A 352 18.02 -12.95 4.41
C ARG A 352 18.01 -11.99 3.22
N GLY A 353 19.08 -11.20 3.07
CA GLY A 353 19.21 -10.16 2.03
C GLY A 353 18.46 -8.85 2.34
N GLY A 354 17.56 -8.85 3.34
CA GLY A 354 16.88 -7.66 3.80
C GLY A 354 17.86 -6.63 4.34
N THR A 355 17.77 -5.40 3.84
CA THR A 355 18.51 -4.26 4.36
C THR A 355 17.58 -3.43 5.24
N MET A 356 18.05 -3.09 6.45
CA MET A 356 17.33 -2.20 7.36
C MET A 356 17.31 -0.78 6.78
N GLN A 357 16.12 -0.18 6.74
CA GLN A 357 15.87 1.18 6.28
C GLN A 357 14.99 1.92 7.29
N THR A 358 15.00 3.25 7.23
CA THR A 358 14.25 4.10 8.17
C THR A 358 13.35 5.06 7.40
N LEU A 359 12.10 5.17 7.81
CA LEU A 359 11.16 6.17 7.32
C LEU A 359 11.70 7.57 7.65
N LYS A 360 11.56 8.52 6.71
CA LYS A 360 12.05 9.88 6.89
C LYS A 360 11.02 10.68 7.68
N ALA A 361 11.34 11.03 8.91
CA ALA A 361 10.51 11.89 9.75
C ALA A 361 11.00 13.35 9.71
N ARG A 362 10.07 14.29 9.64
CA ARG A 362 10.32 15.74 9.72
C ARG A 362 9.19 16.40 10.50
N SER A 363 9.51 17.18 11.51
CA SER A 363 8.55 18.02 12.22
C SER A 363 8.64 19.47 11.77
N ILE A 364 7.50 20.14 11.69
CA ILE A 364 7.35 21.55 11.32
C ILE A 364 6.29 22.15 12.25
N ASN A 365 6.63 23.27 12.89
CA ASN A 365 5.68 24.05 13.69
C ASN A 365 5.19 25.23 12.86
N ALA A 366 3.87 25.37 12.71
CA ALA A 366 3.25 26.46 11.97
C ALA A 366 2.19 27.15 12.83
N LYS A 367 1.95 28.43 12.58
CA LYS A 367 0.84 29.17 13.21
C LYS A 367 -0.28 29.28 12.19
N ALA A 368 -1.42 28.62 12.45
CA ALA A 368 -2.57 28.70 11.57
C ALA A 368 -3.58 29.71 12.14
N ARG A 369 -4.17 30.52 11.27
CA ARG A 369 -5.21 31.47 11.65
C ARG A 369 -6.57 30.82 11.43
N VAL A 370 -7.20 30.37 12.49
CA VAL A 370 -8.54 29.76 12.47
C VAL A 370 -9.49 30.73 13.18
N HIS A 371 -10.53 31.18 12.49
CA HIS A 371 -11.57 32.07 13.05
C HIS A 371 -11.04 33.27 13.85
N SER A 372 -10.04 33.98 13.31
CA SER A 372 -9.38 35.18 13.89
C SER A 372 -8.49 34.98 15.13
N VAL A 373 -8.35 33.75 15.65
CA VAL A 373 -7.39 33.37 16.69
C VAL A 373 -6.19 32.65 16.03
N TYR A 374 -4.97 32.95 16.49
CA TYR A 374 -3.78 32.19 16.08
C TYR A 374 -3.70 30.95 16.94
N GLU A 375 -3.89 29.78 16.34
CA GLU A 375 -3.62 28.50 16.98
C GLU A 375 -2.30 27.97 16.43
N ASP A 376 -1.41 27.59 17.36
CA ASP A 376 -0.16 26.92 17.01
C ASP A 376 -0.51 25.48 16.61
N ILE A 377 -0.29 25.17 15.33
CA ILE A 377 -0.48 23.82 14.78
C ILE A 377 0.90 23.26 14.47
N SER A 378 1.27 22.24 15.22
CA SER A 378 2.46 21.46 14.97
C SER A 378 2.13 20.31 14.02
N SER A 379 3.08 19.99 13.15
CA SER A 379 2.93 18.91 12.18
C SER A 379 4.15 17.99 12.18
N LEU A 380 3.91 16.69 12.03
CA LEU A 380 4.92 15.66 11.88
C LEU A 380 4.67 14.89 10.58
N GLU A 381 5.57 15.07 9.64
CA GLU A 381 5.57 14.41 8.35
C GLU A 381 6.46 13.15 8.40
N ILE A 382 5.93 12.02 7.94
CA ILE A 382 6.68 10.77 7.81
C ILE A 382 6.57 10.27 6.37
N VAL A 383 7.71 10.09 5.69
CA VAL A 383 7.78 9.73 4.26
C VAL A 383 8.53 8.42 4.06
N GLY A 384 7.97 7.53 3.25
CA GLY A 384 8.54 6.23 2.91
C GLY A 384 7.46 5.16 2.74
N PRO A 385 7.84 3.87 2.60
CA PRO A 385 6.91 2.75 2.56
C PRO A 385 6.34 2.49 3.96
N VAL A 386 5.27 3.20 4.32
CA VAL A 386 4.60 2.99 5.60
C VAL A 386 3.70 1.77 5.48
N MET A 387 4.03 0.75 6.26
CA MET A 387 3.29 -0.50 6.34
C MET A 387 2.21 -0.44 7.45
N PRO A 388 1.24 -1.37 7.44
CA PRO A 388 0.16 -1.42 8.43
C PRO A 388 0.64 -1.39 9.89
N HIS A 389 1.67 -2.19 10.23
CA HIS A 389 2.22 -2.22 11.58
C HIS A 389 2.84 -0.88 12.01
N SER A 390 3.52 -0.17 11.10
CA SER A 390 4.18 1.11 11.39
C SER A 390 3.13 2.19 11.62
N LEU A 391 2.05 2.22 10.83
CA LEU A 391 0.92 3.13 11.05
C LEU A 391 0.33 2.93 12.45
N HIS A 392 0.01 1.69 12.82
CA HIS A 392 -0.53 1.38 14.13
C HIS A 392 0.45 1.79 15.26
N ALA A 393 1.72 1.37 15.17
CA ALA A 393 2.74 1.70 16.16
C ALA A 393 2.87 3.22 16.35
N LEU A 394 2.98 3.99 15.26
CA LEU A 394 3.04 5.45 15.32
C LEU A 394 1.79 6.06 15.96
N THR A 395 0.59 5.59 15.62
CA THR A 395 -0.65 6.11 16.24
C THR A 395 -0.74 5.78 17.74
N VAL A 396 -0.21 4.65 18.19
CA VAL A 396 -0.14 4.28 19.61
C VAL A 396 0.87 5.16 20.35
N LEU A 397 2.04 5.45 19.74
CA LEU A 397 3.01 6.38 20.31
C LEU A 397 2.44 7.79 20.43
N LEU A 398 1.77 8.26 19.38
CA LEU A 398 1.15 9.59 19.33
C LEU A 398 0.01 9.74 20.33
N LYS A 399 -0.77 8.67 20.56
CA LYS A 399 -1.78 8.62 21.63
C LYS A 399 -1.18 9.04 22.97
N ALA A 400 -0.01 8.50 23.32
CA ALA A 400 0.67 8.81 24.58
C ALA A 400 1.38 10.17 24.56
N ALA A 401 2.02 10.52 23.44
CA ALA A 401 2.82 11.75 23.31
C ALA A 401 2.00 13.03 23.11
N GLN A 402 0.77 12.92 22.59
CA GLN A 402 -0.12 14.03 22.25
C GLN A 402 -1.39 14.02 23.13
N GLN A 403 -1.34 13.38 24.30
CA GLN A 403 -2.43 13.34 25.29
C GLN A 403 -3.79 12.90 24.72
N GLY A 404 -3.78 11.98 23.76
CA GLY A 404 -5.00 11.48 23.14
C GLY A 404 -5.68 12.43 22.15
N ALA A 405 -4.98 13.44 21.63
CA ALA A 405 -5.51 14.41 20.67
C ALA A 405 -4.53 14.67 19.51
N PHE A 406 -4.86 14.17 18.31
CA PHE A 406 -4.14 14.49 17.07
C PHE A 406 -4.99 14.14 15.85
N SER A 407 -4.66 14.73 14.70
CA SER A 407 -5.20 14.29 13.41
C SER A 407 -4.09 13.83 12.48
N ALA A 408 -4.43 13.03 11.48
CA ALA A 408 -3.49 12.44 10.55
C ALA A 408 -4.10 12.37 9.14
N ALA A 409 -3.43 12.98 8.17
CA ALA A 409 -3.69 12.75 6.75
C ALA A 409 -2.77 11.64 6.24
N LEU A 410 -3.37 10.65 5.58
CA LEU A 410 -2.71 9.42 5.13
C LEU A 410 -2.70 9.36 3.59
N TYR A 411 -1.52 9.39 3.00
CA TYR A 411 -1.35 9.35 1.55
C TYR A 411 -1.06 7.93 1.07
N THR A 412 -2.12 7.21 0.72
CA THR A 412 -2.07 5.83 0.24
C THR A 412 -1.42 5.71 -1.13
N HIS A 413 -0.65 4.65 -1.34
CA HIS A 413 -0.30 4.15 -2.66
C HIS A 413 -1.53 3.45 -3.26
N GLU A 414 -2.26 4.18 -4.11
CA GLU A 414 -3.59 3.80 -4.60
C GLU A 414 -3.76 2.34 -5.07
N PRO A 415 -2.80 1.73 -5.81
CA PRO A 415 -2.92 0.34 -6.27
C PRO A 415 -3.09 -0.69 -5.14
N THR A 416 -2.69 -0.34 -3.92
CA THR A 416 -2.75 -1.20 -2.73
C THR A 416 -3.97 -0.96 -1.85
N ALA A 417 -4.80 0.05 -2.14
CA ALA A 417 -6.01 0.36 -1.35
C ALA A 417 -6.96 -0.84 -1.27
N VAL A 418 -7.06 -1.60 -2.36
CA VAL A 418 -7.96 -2.75 -2.50
C VAL A 418 -7.57 -3.96 -1.64
N PHE A 419 -6.37 -3.99 -1.04
CA PHE A 419 -5.99 -5.06 -0.10
C PHE A 419 -6.81 -5.07 1.19
N ASN A 420 -7.58 -4.01 1.42
CA ASN A 420 -8.56 -3.90 2.49
C ASN A 420 -9.90 -4.58 2.19
N ALA A 421 -10.07 -5.14 1.00
CA ALA A 421 -11.31 -5.78 0.62
C ALA A 421 -11.59 -6.99 1.51
N HIS A 422 -12.87 -7.30 1.68
CA HIS A 422 -13.30 -8.49 2.38
C HIS A 422 -13.18 -9.68 1.41
N LEU A 423 -12.31 -10.64 1.74
CA LEU A 423 -11.87 -11.66 0.79
C LEU A 423 -12.50 -13.05 1.01
N ASP A 424 -13.31 -13.19 2.06
CA ASP A 424 -14.10 -14.39 2.38
C ASP A 424 -15.20 -14.08 3.38
N ALA A 425 -16.35 -14.77 3.29
CA ALA A 425 -17.23 -14.94 4.44
C ALA A 425 -16.51 -15.78 5.51
N ALA A 426 -15.86 -15.09 6.46
CA ALA A 426 -15.14 -15.75 7.54
C ALA A 426 -16.03 -16.78 8.25
N ASN A 427 -15.50 -17.96 8.54
CA ASN A 427 -16.06 -18.81 9.59
C ASN A 427 -15.92 -18.04 10.90
N PRO A 428 -17.02 -17.67 11.59
CA PRO A 428 -16.96 -16.91 12.84
C PRO A 428 -16.30 -17.69 14.00
N ALA A 429 -15.89 -18.93 13.77
CA ALA A 429 -15.32 -19.86 14.73
C ALA A 429 -13.77 -19.92 14.73
N LEU A 430 -13.07 -18.90 14.21
CA LEU A 430 -11.62 -18.83 14.38
C LEU A 430 -11.29 -18.45 15.83
N ASN A 431 -10.79 -19.40 16.62
CA ASN A 431 -10.37 -19.18 18.00
C ASN A 431 -9.20 -18.18 18.05
N LYS A 432 -9.54 -16.90 18.24
CA LYS A 432 -8.61 -15.74 18.29
C LYS A 432 -7.44 -15.97 19.25
N GLU A 433 -7.67 -16.64 20.36
CA GLU A 433 -6.65 -16.91 21.39
C GLU A 433 -5.52 -17.84 20.90
N THR A 434 -5.84 -18.88 20.14
CA THR A 434 -4.84 -19.82 19.59
C THR A 434 -4.03 -19.19 18.47
N VAL A 435 -4.67 -18.36 17.65
CA VAL A 435 -4.03 -17.66 16.53
C VAL A 435 -3.03 -16.62 17.01
N CYS A 436 -3.41 -15.82 18.02
CA CYS A 436 -2.54 -14.80 18.57
C CYS A 436 -1.29 -15.43 19.24
N LYS A 437 -1.45 -16.59 19.92
CA LYS A 437 -0.34 -17.30 20.58
C LYS A 437 0.74 -17.80 19.62
N ASP A 438 0.35 -18.27 18.44
CA ASP A 438 1.32 -18.75 17.44
C ASP A 438 2.11 -17.62 16.76
N LEU A 439 1.54 -16.40 16.73
CA LEU A 439 2.14 -15.22 16.10
C LEU A 439 2.91 -14.33 17.07
N THR A 440 2.91 -14.60 18.39
CA THR A 440 3.64 -13.76 19.36
C THR A 440 5.14 -13.69 19.10
N ALA A 441 5.70 -14.69 18.43
CA ALA A 441 7.12 -14.74 18.06
C ALA A 441 7.45 -13.98 16.77
N CYS A 442 6.46 -13.41 16.07
CA CYS A 442 6.67 -12.75 14.77
C CYS A 442 7.24 -11.33 14.88
N GLY A 443 7.56 -10.89 16.10
CA GLY A 443 8.28 -9.66 16.35
C GLY A 443 7.48 -8.36 16.19
N LEU A 444 6.15 -8.42 16.23
CA LEU A 444 5.28 -7.24 16.31
C LEU A 444 4.67 -7.10 17.71
N HIS A 445 4.34 -5.87 18.09
CA HIS A 445 3.63 -5.58 19.33
C HIS A 445 2.26 -6.31 19.36
N PRO A 446 1.85 -6.94 20.48
CA PRO A 446 0.61 -7.72 20.56
C PRO A 446 -0.64 -6.97 20.08
N LYS A 447 -0.84 -5.73 20.55
CA LYS A 447 -1.95 -4.86 20.08
C LYS A 447 -1.98 -4.66 18.55
N THR A 448 -0.81 -4.58 17.92
CA THR A 448 -0.72 -4.48 16.46
C THR A 448 -1.16 -5.78 15.80
N LEU A 449 -0.76 -6.92 16.36
CA LEU A 449 -1.21 -8.24 15.87
C LEU A 449 -2.70 -8.44 16.06
N ASP A 450 -3.25 -8.03 17.19
CA ASP A 450 -4.70 -8.08 17.44
C ASP A 450 -5.46 -7.29 16.39
N GLN A 451 -5.01 -6.07 16.06
CA GLN A 451 -5.62 -5.26 15.00
C GLN A 451 -5.52 -5.95 13.63
N LEU A 452 -4.34 -6.45 13.26
CA LEU A 452 -4.11 -7.11 11.96
C LEU A 452 -4.81 -8.47 11.82
N SER A 453 -5.14 -9.12 12.94
CA SER A 453 -5.88 -10.38 12.95
C SER A 453 -7.35 -10.21 12.61
N GLN A 454 -7.90 -9.00 12.80
CA GLN A 454 -9.30 -8.69 12.51
C GLN A 454 -9.58 -8.73 11.00
N CYS A 455 -10.79 -9.14 10.63
CA CYS A 455 -11.24 -9.12 9.25
C CYS A 455 -11.20 -7.67 8.70
N PRO A 456 -10.68 -7.44 7.48
CA PRO A 456 -10.69 -6.12 6.87
C PRO A 456 -12.12 -5.58 6.72
N THR A 457 -12.36 -4.36 7.21
CA THR A 457 -13.69 -3.71 7.15
C THR A 457 -13.73 -2.48 6.24
N LEU A 458 -12.59 -2.08 5.67
CA LEU A 458 -12.45 -0.86 4.86
C LEU A 458 -12.87 -1.06 3.39
N GLY A 459 -13.20 -2.30 2.98
CA GLY A 459 -13.64 -2.60 1.62
C GLY A 459 -12.55 -2.27 0.60
N LYS A 460 -12.92 -1.65 -0.53
CA LYS A 460 -11.95 -1.26 -1.56
C LYS A 460 -11.17 0.02 -1.23
N SER A 461 -11.51 0.67 -0.12
CA SER A 461 -10.97 1.97 0.27
C SER A 461 -9.81 1.82 1.25
N SER A 462 -9.18 2.94 1.58
CA SER A 462 -8.09 2.99 2.55
C SER A 462 -8.27 4.22 3.41
N ILE A 463 -7.81 4.22 4.66
CA ILE A 463 -7.96 5.38 5.52
C ILE A 463 -7.18 6.54 4.89
N ARG A 464 -7.86 7.68 4.66
CA ARG A 464 -7.29 8.93 4.14
C ARG A 464 -7.12 9.96 5.24
N PHE A 465 -8.00 9.95 6.22
CA PHE A 465 -7.96 10.82 7.37
C PHE A 465 -8.30 10.04 8.62
N LEU A 466 -7.49 10.22 9.65
CA LEU A 466 -7.66 9.64 10.97
C LEU A 466 -7.60 10.78 11.99
N GLU A 467 -8.57 10.85 12.88
CA GLU A 467 -8.58 11.80 13.99
C GLU A 467 -8.69 11.02 15.29
N MET A 468 -7.90 11.45 16.26
CA MET A 468 -8.02 11.03 17.65
C MET A 468 -8.43 12.23 18.48
N LYS A 469 -9.53 12.06 19.22
CA LYS A 469 -10.01 13.04 20.19
C LYS A 469 -10.46 12.31 21.44
N ASP A 470 -10.01 12.77 22.60
CA ASP A 470 -10.33 12.18 23.91
C ASP A 470 -10.05 10.66 23.95
N TYR A 471 -8.92 10.24 23.37
CA TYR A 471 -8.49 8.84 23.26
C TYR A 471 -9.42 7.91 22.43
N ALA A 472 -10.37 8.47 21.70
CA ALA A 472 -11.20 7.77 20.73
C ALA A 472 -10.78 8.13 19.31
N TYR A 473 -10.84 7.14 18.41
CA TYR A 473 -10.54 7.31 17.00
C TYR A 473 -11.83 7.53 16.19
N SER A 474 -11.75 8.44 15.25
CA SER A 474 -12.67 8.62 14.12
C SER A 474 -11.83 8.58 12.82
N TRP A 475 -12.37 8.04 11.75
CA TRP A 475 -11.67 7.99 10.46
C TRP A 475 -12.59 8.15 9.25
N LYS A 476 -11.96 8.53 8.13
CA LYS A 476 -12.56 8.65 6.80
C LYS A 476 -11.74 7.85 5.79
N SER A 477 -12.41 6.96 5.06
CA SER A 477 -11.86 6.06 4.04
C SER A 477 -12.00 6.61 2.61
#